data_AF-A0A0K2RID5-F1
#
_entry.id   AF-A0A0K2RID5-F1
#
_cell.length_a   1.000
_cell.length_b   1.000
_cell.length_c   1.000
_cell.angle_alpha   90.00
_cell.angle_beta   90.00
_cell.angle_gamma   90.00
#
_symmetry.space_group_name_H-M   'P 1'
#
loop_
_entity.id
_entity.type
_entity.pdbx_description
1 polymer ?
#
loop_
_entity_poly.entity_id
_entity_poly.type
_entity_poly.pdbx_seq_one_letter_code
_entity_poly.pdbx_strand_id
1 'polypeptide(L)'
;MNDVPALEALEALKRQEEELVFTSFDHGDAWRLGSRLAGMAQAAGHAVGIDIRRPGLILFRAALPGITPDQESWIARKSALVLRMEASSALVEARLSSAGIDPVATGWLGADYAVTGARFPFGSAASVWSRRSLRQAFHRRRIMT
;
A
#
# COMPACT_ATOMS: atom_id res chain seq x y z
N MET A 1 9.93 2.44 -28.03
CA MET A 1 10.05 3.92 -28.10
C MET A 1 8.66 4.45 -27.76
N ASN A 2 8.26 4.67 -26.50
CA ASN A 2 8.93 5.33 -25.37
C ASN A 2 8.48 4.71 -24.03
N ASP A 3 9.34 3.94 -23.35
CA ASP A 3 9.07 3.46 -21.97
C ASP A 3 9.80 4.30 -20.90
N VAL A 4 10.58 5.30 -21.32
CA VAL A 4 11.27 6.25 -20.43
C VAL A 4 10.31 6.94 -19.46
N PRO A 5 9.11 7.41 -19.87
CA PRO A 5 8.17 8.04 -18.94
C PRO A 5 7.61 7.08 -17.88
N ALA A 6 7.43 5.79 -18.24
CA ALA A 6 6.93 4.77 -17.33
C ALA A 6 7.98 4.34 -16.32
N LEU A 7 9.25 4.25 -16.74
CA LEU A 7 10.37 3.96 -15.86
C LEU A 7 10.64 5.13 -14.89
N GLU A 8 10.61 6.37 -15.37
CA GLU A 8 10.74 7.58 -14.53
C GLU A 8 9.62 7.67 -13.49
N ALA A 9 8.37 7.36 -13.86
CA ALA A 9 7.25 7.31 -12.92
C ALA A 9 7.44 6.21 -11.87
N LEU A 10 7.94 5.04 -12.27
CA LEU A 10 8.25 3.94 -11.36
C LEU A 10 9.34 4.32 -10.35
N GLU A 11 10.40 5.00 -10.80
CA GLU A 11 11.47 5.48 -9.93
C GLU A 11 10.99 6.57 -8.98
N ALA A 12 10.13 7.48 -9.45
CA ALA A 12 9.51 8.49 -8.60
C ALA A 12 8.67 7.86 -7.48
N LEU A 13 7.86 6.83 -7.78
CA LEU A 13 7.08 6.10 -6.78
C LEU A 13 7.96 5.39 -5.76
N LYS A 14 9.07 4.78 -6.18
CA LYS A 14 10.04 4.15 -5.27
C LYS A 14 10.64 5.17 -4.31
N ARG A 15 11.08 6.33 -4.82
CA ARG A 15 11.64 7.41 -3.99
C ARG A 15 10.62 7.92 -2.97
N GLN A 16 9.37 8.10 -3.37
CA GLN A 16 8.29 8.50 -2.45
C GLN A 16 8.09 7.49 -1.31
N GLU A 17 8.15 6.19 -1.59
CA GLU A 17 8.07 5.16 -0.53
C GLU A 17 9.27 5.18 0.41
N GLU A 18 10.46 5.43 -0.11
CA GLU A 18 11.70 5.51 0.69
C GLU A 18 11.71 6.73 1.63
N GLU A 19 11.11 7.85 1.20
CA GLU A 19 10.96 9.07 2.01
C GLU A 19 9.89 8.91 3.11
N LEU A 20 8.91 8.04 2.92
CA LEU A 20 7.80 7.81 3.86
C LEU A 20 8.14 6.78 4.96
N VAL A 21 9.32 6.93 5.55
CA VAL A 21 9.80 6.11 6.67
C VAL A 21 9.89 6.96 7.93
N PHE A 22 9.14 6.57 8.96
CA PHE A 22 9.21 7.22 10.26
C PHE A 22 10.32 6.61 11.11
N THR A 23 10.95 7.34 12.03
CA THR A 23 11.92 6.72 12.96
C THR A 23 11.22 5.83 13.98
N SER A 24 10.06 6.28 14.45
CA SER A 24 9.11 5.57 15.31
C SER A 24 7.69 5.89 14.87
N PHE A 25 6.75 4.99 15.12
CA PHE A 25 5.34 5.22 14.86
C PHE A 25 4.53 4.46 15.90
N ASP A 26 3.80 5.16 16.75
CA ASP A 26 2.94 4.57 17.78
C ASP A 26 1.43 4.76 17.49
N HIS A 27 0.58 4.39 18.45
CA HIS A 27 -0.87 4.54 18.31
C HIS A 27 -1.31 6.02 18.37
N GLY A 28 -0.60 6.85 19.14
CA GLY A 28 -0.85 8.28 19.22
C GLY A 28 -0.45 9.00 17.93
N ASP A 29 0.63 8.59 17.27
CA ASP A 29 1.03 9.07 15.95
C ASP A 29 -0.05 8.73 14.91
N ALA A 30 -0.55 7.49 14.92
CA ALA A 30 -1.64 7.07 14.05
C ALA A 30 -2.89 7.93 14.22
N TRP A 31 -3.28 8.20 15.46
CA TRP A 31 -4.41 9.09 15.76
C TRP A 31 -4.17 10.50 15.23
N ARG A 32 -3.04 11.13 15.58
CA ARG A 32 -2.72 12.51 15.17
C ARG A 32 -2.66 12.65 13.65
N LEU A 33 -1.98 11.73 12.98
CA LEU A 33 -1.87 11.72 11.52
C LEU A 33 -3.23 11.54 10.87
N GLY A 34 -3.99 10.53 11.32
CA GLY A 34 -5.32 10.23 10.81
C GLY A 34 -6.29 11.41 10.97
N SER A 35 -6.34 12.00 12.15
CA SER A 35 -7.19 13.17 12.43
C SER A 35 -6.81 14.38 11.58
N ARG A 36 -5.51 14.63 11.37
CA ARG A 36 -5.05 15.73 10.52
C ARG A 36 -5.46 15.53 9.05
N LEU A 37 -5.27 14.31 8.53
CA LEU A 37 -5.71 13.96 7.17
C LEU A 37 -7.22 14.10 7.00
N ALA A 38 -7.99 13.63 7.99
CA ALA A 38 -9.45 13.73 7.98
C ALA A 38 -9.90 15.20 7.98
N GLY A 39 -9.31 16.03 8.84
CA GLY A 39 -9.60 17.46 8.89
C GLY A 39 -9.29 18.17 7.58
N MET A 40 -8.14 17.88 6.95
CA MET A 40 -7.77 18.46 5.65
C MET A 40 -8.74 18.04 4.54
N ALA A 41 -9.06 16.75 4.45
CA ALA A 41 -9.97 16.25 3.43
C ALA A 41 -11.40 16.78 3.62
N GLN A 42 -11.85 16.90 4.87
CA GLN A 42 -13.15 17.50 5.18
C GLN A 42 -13.18 19.00 4.80
N ALA A 43 -12.14 19.77 5.13
CA ALA A 43 -12.04 21.17 4.75
C ALA A 43 -12.02 21.37 3.22
N ALA A 44 -11.47 20.40 2.49
CA ALA A 44 -11.45 20.39 1.02
C ALA A 44 -12.72 19.79 0.38
N GLY A 45 -13.68 19.30 1.17
CA GLY A 45 -14.92 18.68 0.66
C GLY A 45 -14.70 17.34 -0.05
N HIS A 46 -13.64 16.59 0.30
CA HIS A 46 -13.33 15.31 -0.33
C HIS A 46 -14.06 14.15 0.35
N ALA A 47 -14.78 13.36 -0.44
CA ALA A 47 -15.39 12.10 0.00
C ALA A 47 -14.34 10.97 -0.01
N VAL A 48 -13.60 10.84 1.09
CA VAL A 48 -12.51 9.86 1.21
C VAL A 48 -12.59 9.06 2.51
N GLY A 49 -12.13 7.81 2.43
CA GLY A 49 -11.94 6.94 3.57
C GLY A 49 -10.46 6.88 3.91
N ILE A 50 -10.15 7.09 5.18
CA ILE A 50 -8.77 7.13 5.68
C ILE A 50 -8.56 5.91 6.55
N ASP A 51 -7.58 5.10 6.18
CA ASP A 51 -7.17 3.92 6.93
C ASP A 51 -5.69 4.04 7.31
N ILE A 52 -5.35 3.69 8.55
CA ILE A 52 -3.97 3.56 9.03
C ILE A 52 -3.92 2.25 9.81
N ARG A 53 -3.08 1.31 9.37
CA ARG A 53 -3.05 -0.04 9.94
C ARG A 53 -1.68 -0.68 9.91
N ARG A 54 -1.54 -1.73 10.71
CA ARG A 54 -0.45 -2.73 10.66
C ARG A 54 -1.07 -4.09 10.31
N PRO A 55 -0.26 -5.13 10.02
CA PRO A 55 -0.80 -6.48 9.89
C PRO A 55 -1.71 -6.85 11.06
N GLY A 56 -2.99 -7.14 10.78
CA GLY A 56 -3.99 -7.54 11.77
C GLY A 56 -4.56 -6.45 12.68
N LEU A 57 -4.15 -5.18 12.56
CA LEU A 57 -4.60 -4.12 13.48
C LEU A 57 -4.83 -2.78 12.77
N ILE A 58 -6.07 -2.27 12.83
CA ILE A 58 -6.42 -0.91 12.40
C ILE A 58 -6.12 0.05 13.55
N LEU A 59 -5.27 1.04 13.29
CA LEU A 59 -4.86 2.05 14.26
C LEU A 59 -5.70 3.33 14.16
N PHE A 60 -6.20 3.63 12.97
CA PHE A 60 -7.12 4.74 12.71
C PHE A 60 -8.02 4.43 11.53
N ARG A 61 -9.29 4.83 11.63
CA ARG A 61 -10.26 4.78 10.54
C ARG A 61 -11.16 6.01 10.56
N ALA A 62 -11.35 6.63 9.41
CA ALA A 62 -12.39 7.63 9.20
C ALA A 62 -13.08 7.41 7.85
N ALA A 63 -14.41 7.52 7.83
CA ALA A 63 -15.19 7.62 6.60
C ALA A 63 -15.81 9.03 6.58
N LEU A 64 -15.40 9.85 5.60
CA LEU A 64 -15.96 11.20 5.45
C LEU A 64 -17.29 11.17 4.69
N PRO A 65 -18.14 12.22 4.82
CA PRO A 65 -19.40 12.30 4.10
C PRO A 65 -19.23 12.02 2.60
N GLY A 66 -20.10 11.17 2.05
CA GLY A 66 -20.06 10.74 0.64
C GLY A 66 -19.37 9.40 0.40
N ILE A 67 -18.69 8.82 1.39
CA ILE A 67 -18.19 7.43 1.32
C ILE A 67 -19.36 6.44 1.29
N THR A 68 -19.27 5.44 0.41
CA THR A 68 -20.25 4.35 0.30
C THR A 68 -19.66 3.01 0.81
N PRO A 69 -20.50 2.00 1.09
CA PRO A 69 -20.02 0.67 1.50
C PRO A 69 -19.10 -0.02 0.46
N ASP A 70 -19.28 0.27 -0.83
CA ASP A 70 -18.37 -0.23 -1.88
C ASP A 70 -16.96 0.32 -1.66
N GLN A 71 -16.81 1.63 -1.41
CA GLN A 71 -15.49 2.24 -1.17
C GLN A 71 -14.78 1.66 0.06
N GLU A 72 -15.53 1.23 1.07
CA GLU A 72 -14.99 0.51 2.23
C GLU A 72 -14.40 -0.86 1.82
N SER A 73 -15.09 -1.62 0.96
CA SER A 73 -14.55 -2.86 0.38
C SER A 73 -13.25 -2.61 -0.39
N TRP A 74 -13.19 -1.53 -1.17
CA TRP A 74 -11.97 -1.12 -1.87
C TRP A 74 -10.81 -0.80 -0.90
N ILE A 75 -11.08 -0.11 0.22
CA ILE A 75 -10.06 0.18 1.25
C ILE A 75 -9.50 -1.11 1.85
N ALA A 76 -10.35 -2.09 2.15
CA ALA A 76 -9.94 -3.37 2.69
C ALA A 76 -9.02 -4.13 1.69
N ARG A 77 -9.44 -4.22 0.43
CA ARG A 77 -8.72 -4.95 -0.63
C ARG A 77 -7.37 -4.33 -0.97
N LYS A 78 -7.31 -3.00 -1.07
CA LYS A 78 -6.03 -2.27 -1.27
C LYS A 78 -5.09 -2.44 -0.08
N SER A 79 -5.62 -2.41 1.13
CA SER A 79 -4.80 -2.58 2.34
C SER A 79 -4.25 -4.00 2.46
N ALA A 80 -5.02 -5.02 2.09
CA ALA A 80 -4.54 -6.40 2.02
C ALA A 80 -3.39 -6.55 0.99
N LEU A 81 -3.49 -5.87 -0.16
CA LEU A 81 -2.44 -5.87 -1.18
C LEU A 81 -1.15 -5.21 -0.65
N VAL A 82 -1.25 -4.02 -0.07
CA VAL A 82 -0.09 -3.29 0.46
C VAL A 82 0.63 -4.09 1.55
N LEU A 83 -0.13 -4.76 2.43
CA LEU A 83 0.44 -5.62 3.47
C LEU A 83 1.09 -6.89 2.90
N ARG A 84 0.52 -7.50 1.85
CA ARG A 84 1.07 -8.69 1.19
C ARG A 84 2.32 -8.37 0.37
N MET A 85 2.33 -7.23 -0.30
CA MET A 85 3.39 -6.84 -1.24
C MET A 85 4.49 -6.00 -0.61
N GLU A 86 4.26 -5.50 0.62
CA GLU A 86 5.12 -4.54 1.32
C GLU A 86 5.49 -3.33 0.46
N ALA A 87 4.57 -2.93 -0.44
CA ALA A 87 4.72 -1.87 -1.44
C ALA A 87 3.36 -1.21 -1.67
N SER A 88 3.35 0.04 -2.10
CA SER A 88 2.12 0.78 -2.42
C SER A 88 1.33 0.08 -3.52
N SER A 89 0.01 0.24 -3.49
CA SER A 89 -0.82 -0.30 -4.57
C SER A 89 -0.45 0.30 -5.92
N ALA A 90 0.02 1.57 -5.93
CA ALA A 90 0.53 2.26 -7.11
C ALA A 90 1.87 1.69 -7.61
N LEU A 91 2.81 1.38 -6.72
CA LEU A 91 4.08 0.77 -7.10
C LEU A 91 3.89 -0.66 -7.60
N VAL A 92 2.96 -1.41 -6.98
CA VAL A 92 2.58 -2.76 -7.45
C VAL A 92 1.95 -2.67 -8.84
N GLU A 93 1.01 -1.74 -9.05
CA GLU A 93 0.40 -1.49 -10.36
C GLU A 93 1.45 -1.15 -11.42
N ALA A 94 2.32 -0.16 -11.14
CA ALA A 94 3.38 0.26 -12.07
C ALA A 94 4.34 -0.90 -12.42
N ARG A 95 4.71 -1.73 -11.45
CA ARG A 95 5.55 -2.93 -11.68
C ARG A 95 4.86 -3.93 -12.61
N LEU A 96 3.60 -4.26 -12.33
CA LEU A 96 2.83 -5.21 -13.13
C LEU A 96 2.62 -4.70 -14.56
N SER A 97 2.25 -3.43 -14.72
CA SER A 97 2.11 -2.78 -16.02
C SER A 97 3.44 -2.78 -16.80
N SER A 98 4.57 -2.44 -16.15
CA SER A 98 5.89 -2.45 -16.80
C SER A 98 6.33 -3.85 -17.26
N ALA A 99 5.83 -4.89 -16.59
CA ALA A 99 6.11 -6.29 -16.93
C ALA A 99 5.08 -6.89 -17.91
N GLY A 100 4.06 -6.12 -18.32
CA GLY A 100 2.96 -6.63 -19.14
C GLY A 100 2.11 -7.70 -18.46
N ILE A 101 2.08 -7.72 -17.12
CA ILE A 101 1.36 -8.72 -16.32
C ILE A 101 -0.01 -8.18 -15.93
N ASP A 102 -1.07 -8.89 -16.33
CA ASP A 102 -2.40 -8.68 -15.79
C ASP A 102 -2.61 -9.58 -14.54
N PRO A 103 -2.71 -9.00 -13.32
CA PRO A 103 -2.87 -9.76 -12.10
C PRO A 103 -4.21 -10.50 -12.00
N VAL A 104 -5.26 -10.02 -12.69
CA VAL A 104 -6.58 -10.66 -12.72
C VAL A 104 -6.55 -11.83 -13.70
N ALA A 105 -6.00 -11.63 -14.90
CA ALA A 105 -5.89 -12.68 -15.90
C ALA A 105 -4.93 -13.83 -15.50
N THR A 106 -3.90 -13.52 -14.72
CA THR A 106 -2.96 -14.54 -14.20
C THR A 106 -3.49 -15.34 -13.00
N GLY A 107 -4.63 -14.96 -12.43
CA GLY A 107 -5.28 -15.68 -11.32
C GLY A 107 -4.51 -15.65 -9.98
N TRP A 108 -3.37 -14.97 -9.91
CA TRP A 108 -2.53 -14.89 -8.71
C TRP A 108 -3.10 -13.96 -7.64
N LEU A 109 -3.90 -12.99 -8.05
CA LEU A 109 -4.59 -12.05 -7.17
C LEU A 109 -6.06 -12.45 -7.03
N GLY A 110 -6.43 -12.93 -5.84
CA GLY A 110 -7.82 -13.27 -5.51
C GLY A 110 -8.72 -12.04 -5.33
N ALA A 111 -10.01 -12.28 -5.14
CA ALA A 111 -11.03 -11.24 -4.94
C ALA A 111 -10.77 -10.34 -3.72
N ASP A 112 -9.93 -10.77 -2.78
CA ASP A 112 -9.55 -10.00 -1.59
C ASP A 112 -8.52 -8.88 -1.84
N TYR A 113 -8.06 -8.71 -3.08
CA TYR A 113 -7.02 -7.73 -3.43
C TYR A 113 -7.49 -6.78 -4.53
N ALA A 114 -6.99 -5.54 -4.50
CA ALA A 114 -7.28 -4.53 -5.52
C ALA A 114 -6.00 -3.76 -5.90
N VAL A 115 -5.64 -3.80 -7.18
CA VAL A 115 -4.49 -3.11 -7.78
C VAL A 115 -5.01 -1.85 -8.46
N THR A 116 -5.21 -0.78 -7.68
CA THR A 116 -5.39 0.57 -8.23
C THR A 116 -4.73 1.59 -7.31
N GLY A 117 -4.04 2.57 -7.88
CA GLY A 117 -3.29 3.62 -7.17
C GLY A 117 -4.13 4.35 -6.12
N ALA A 118 -3.57 4.49 -4.91
CA ALA A 118 -3.99 5.44 -3.84
C ALA A 118 -3.32 5.14 -2.48
N ARG A 119 -2.74 3.94 -2.26
CA ARG A 119 -2.36 3.47 -0.91
C ARG A 119 -0.85 3.34 -0.77
N PHE A 120 -0.24 3.99 0.21
CA PHE A 120 1.21 3.94 0.48
C PHE A 120 1.54 3.15 1.76
N PRO A 121 2.58 2.30 1.76
CA PRO A 121 3.13 1.73 2.98
C PRO A 121 3.94 2.80 3.72
N PHE A 122 3.94 2.73 5.03
CA PHE A 122 4.90 3.45 5.87
C PHE A 122 5.36 2.51 6.98
N GLY A 123 6.63 2.62 7.37
CA GLY A 123 7.24 1.76 8.39
C GLY A 123 8.13 2.57 9.34
N SER A 124 8.50 1.96 10.49
CA SER A 124 9.52 2.56 11.35
C SER A 124 10.93 2.16 10.91
N ALA A 125 11.93 3.04 11.04
CA ALA A 125 13.34 2.74 10.71
C ALA A 125 13.84 1.51 11.50
N ALA A 126 13.38 1.29 12.73
CA ALA A 126 13.66 0.07 13.48
C ALA A 126 13.03 -1.21 12.85
N SER A 127 11.89 -1.08 12.15
CA SER A 127 11.22 -2.18 11.44
C SER A 127 11.80 -2.44 10.04
N VAL A 128 12.52 -1.46 9.47
CA VAL A 128 13.19 -1.59 8.16
C VAL A 128 14.35 -2.60 8.22
N TRP A 129 14.91 -2.89 9.39
CA TRP A 129 16.19 -3.61 9.54
C TRP A 129 16.14 -5.08 10.00
N SER A 130 14.96 -5.70 10.12
CA SER A 130 14.88 -7.18 10.18
C SER A 130 15.04 -7.84 8.79
N ARG A 131 14.97 -7.05 7.70
CA ARG A 131 14.90 -7.51 6.30
C ARG A 131 16.19 -8.11 5.71
N ARG A 132 17.28 -8.29 6.47
CA ARG A 132 18.41 -9.11 6.01
C ARG A 132 18.21 -10.62 6.20
N SER A 133 17.23 -11.07 6.98
CA SER A 133 17.07 -12.50 7.31
C SER A 133 16.03 -13.28 6.50
N LEU A 134 15.17 -12.63 5.71
CA LEU A 134 14.06 -13.33 5.01
C LEU A 134 14.27 -13.50 3.49
N ARG A 135 15.34 -12.94 2.90
CA ARG A 135 15.76 -13.25 1.53
C ARG A 135 16.30 -14.69 1.35
N GLN A 136 16.53 -15.44 2.43
CA GLN A 136 16.87 -16.87 2.35
C GLN A 136 15.65 -17.81 2.45
N ALA A 137 14.47 -17.32 2.87
CA ALA A 137 13.31 -18.19 3.12
C ALA A 137 12.53 -18.57 1.85
N PHE A 138 12.68 -17.83 0.74
CA PHE A 138 11.97 -18.09 -0.52
C PHE A 138 12.79 -18.84 -1.58
N HIS A 139 14.02 -19.26 -1.28
CA HIS A 139 14.88 -19.99 -2.23
C HIS A 139 14.99 -21.51 -1.97
N ARG A 140 14.20 -22.06 -1.03
CA ARG A 140 14.16 -23.51 -0.79
C ARG A 140 12.73 -24.01 -0.52
N ARG A 141 12.00 -24.29 -1.61
CA ARG A 141 10.98 -25.35 -1.76
C ARG A 141 10.61 -25.39 -3.26
N ARG A 142 11.38 -26.13 -4.08
CA ARG A 142 11.09 -27.51 -4.59
C ARG A 142 9.83 -27.52 -5.47
N ILE A 143 9.86 -27.73 -6.80
CA ILE A 143 10.32 -28.91 -7.57
C ILE A 143 10.04 -30.23 -6.84
N MET A 144 9.26 -31.10 -7.49
CA MET A 144 8.59 -32.34 -7.01
C MET A 144 7.21 -32.03 -6.42
N THR A 145 6.07 -32.46 -6.99
CA THR A 145 5.75 -33.62 -7.83
C THR A 145 4.67 -33.24 -8.83
#